data_AF-A0A376L819-F1
#
_entry.id   AF-A0A376L819-F1
#
_cell.length_a   1.000
_cell.length_b   1.000
_cell.length_c   1.000
_cell.angle_alpha   90.00
_cell.angle_beta   90.00
_cell.angle_gamma   90.00
#
_symmetry.space_group_name_H-M   'P 1'
#
loop_
_entity.id
_entity.type
_entity.pdbx_description
1 polymer ?
#
loop_
_entity_poly.entity_id
_entity_poly.type
_entity_poly.pdbx_seq_one_letter_code
_entity_poly.pdbx_strand_id
1 'polypeptide(L)'
;MERLNLVQSIITRTADFINNVMIPDALAIGQFNKPWSEIGTGLSDKCVLSYGAFPDIANDFGEKSLLMPGGAVINGDFNNVLPVDLVDPQQVQEFVDHAWYRYPNDQVGRHPFDGITDPVVQPRRCQRQRYQHSAVE
;
A
#
# COMPACT_ATOMS: atom_id res chain seq x y z
N MET A 1 -12.48 26.22 -25.60
CA MET A 1 -12.23 25.14 -26.57
C MET A 1 -10.77 24.79 -26.74
N GLU A 2 -9.86 25.76 -26.86
CA GLU A 2 -8.42 25.51 -27.07
C GLU A 2 -7.77 24.60 -25.99
N ARG A 3 -8.06 24.82 -24.70
CA ARG A 3 -7.58 23.94 -23.61
C ARG A 3 -8.11 22.50 -23.68
N LEU A 4 -9.40 22.30 -23.99
CA LEU A 4 -9.98 20.94 -24.09
C LEU A 4 -9.44 20.18 -25.30
N ASN A 5 -9.18 20.86 -26.41
CA ASN A 5 -8.52 20.26 -27.57
C ASN A 5 -7.09 19.81 -27.24
N LEU A 6 -6.36 20.63 -26.47
CA LEU A 6 -5.04 20.25 -25.96
C LEU A 6 -5.15 18.99 -25.08
N VAL A 7 -6.05 18.97 -24.09
CA VAL A 7 -6.29 17.80 -23.22
C VAL A 7 -6.57 16.55 -24.04
N GLN A 8 -7.49 16.62 -25.01
CA GLN A 8 -7.83 15.48 -25.88
C GLN A 8 -6.61 15.00 -26.67
N SER A 9 -5.84 15.92 -27.26
CA SER A 9 -4.64 15.55 -28.03
C SER A 9 -3.60 14.83 -27.18
N ILE A 10 -3.45 15.21 -25.90
CA ILE A 10 -2.54 14.55 -24.98
C ILE A 10 -3.10 13.17 -24.59
N ILE A 11 -4.39 13.05 -24.27
CA ILE A 11 -5.02 11.75 -23.95
C ILE A 11 -4.79 10.74 -25.09
N THR A 12 -5.05 11.14 -26.34
CA THR A 12 -4.86 10.28 -27.51
C THR A 12 -3.40 9.83 -27.64
N ARG A 13 -2.45 10.77 -27.59
CA ARG A 13 -1.02 10.46 -27.71
C ARG A 13 -0.51 9.59 -26.57
N THR A 14 -1.02 9.79 -25.35
CA THR A 14 -0.68 8.97 -24.19
C THR A 14 -1.16 7.54 -24.38
N ALA A 15 -2.41 7.33 -24.81
CA ALA A 15 -2.95 6.00 -25.06
C ALA A 15 -2.18 5.29 -26.20
N ASP A 16 -1.91 5.99 -27.31
CA ASP A 16 -1.16 5.44 -28.43
C ASP A 16 0.25 4.99 -28.02
N PHE A 17 0.93 5.79 -27.20
CA PHE A 17 2.26 5.46 -26.71
C PHE A 17 2.24 4.27 -25.75
N ILE A 18 1.32 4.25 -24.79
CA ILE A 18 1.22 3.14 -23.83
C ILE A 18 0.91 1.83 -24.57
N ASN A 19 -0.06 1.83 -25.47
CA ASN A 19 -0.52 0.61 -26.13
C ASN A 19 0.47 0.07 -27.17
N ASN A 20 1.18 0.94 -27.89
CA ASN A 20 2.06 0.52 -28.99
C ASN A 20 3.55 0.47 -28.62
N VAL A 21 3.94 0.98 -27.45
CA VAL A 21 5.34 0.95 -26.97
C VAL A 21 5.44 0.28 -25.60
N MET A 22 4.80 0.84 -24.58
CA MET A 22 4.97 0.35 -23.20
C MET A 22 4.47 -1.09 -23.02
N ILE A 23 3.26 -1.40 -23.50
CA ILE A 23 2.67 -2.73 -23.38
C ILE A 23 3.49 -3.80 -24.14
N PRO A 24 3.81 -3.66 -25.44
CA PRO A 24 4.59 -4.67 -26.14
C PRO A 24 5.99 -4.85 -25.55
N ASP A 25 6.64 -3.79 -25.08
CA ASP A 25 7.97 -3.88 -24.46
C ASP A 25 7.90 -4.61 -23.10
N ALA A 26 6.89 -4.32 -22.27
CA ALA A 26 6.68 -5.06 -21.02
C ALA A 26 6.40 -6.55 -21.26
N LEU A 27 5.59 -6.87 -22.28
CA LEU A 27 5.34 -8.24 -22.70
C LEU A 27 6.63 -8.92 -23.19
N ALA A 28 7.45 -8.23 -23.98
CA ALA A 28 8.74 -8.74 -24.44
C ALA A 28 9.67 -9.03 -23.26
N ILE A 29 9.79 -8.12 -22.29
CA ILE A 29 10.55 -8.34 -21.05
C ILE A 29 10.07 -9.61 -20.35
N GLY A 30 8.75 -9.81 -20.24
CA GLY A 30 8.15 -11.03 -19.70
C GLY A 30 8.51 -12.29 -20.49
N GLN A 31 8.55 -12.23 -21.83
CA GLN A 31 8.94 -13.37 -22.67
C GLN A 31 10.41 -13.76 -22.48
N PHE A 32 11.31 -12.81 -22.27
CA PHE A 32 12.74 -13.08 -22.09
C PHE A 32 13.14 -13.39 -20.65
N ASN A 33 12.32 -13.02 -19.66
CA ASN A 33 12.61 -13.19 -18.24
C ASN A 33 11.60 -14.10 -17.53
N LYS A 34 11.06 -15.12 -18.21
CA LYS A 34 10.04 -16.02 -17.66
C LYS A 34 10.33 -16.58 -16.25
N PRO A 35 11.57 -16.97 -15.90
CA PRO A 35 11.86 -17.46 -14.55
C PRO A 35 11.54 -16.45 -13.44
N TRP A 36 11.54 -15.15 -13.73
CA TRP A 36 11.15 -14.12 -12.75
C TRP A 36 9.68 -14.17 -12.35
N SER A 37 8.83 -14.89 -13.10
CA SER A 37 7.43 -15.12 -12.69
C SER A 37 7.29 -15.96 -11.41
N GLU A 38 8.33 -16.70 -11.03
CA GLU A 38 8.38 -17.53 -9.82
C GLU A 38 9.20 -16.88 -8.69
N ILE A 39 9.81 -15.72 -8.95
CA ILE A 39 10.71 -15.05 -8.01
C ILE A 39 10.03 -13.80 -7.46
N GLY A 40 10.06 -13.64 -6.14
CA GLY A 40 9.59 -12.41 -5.49
C GLY A 40 8.08 -12.36 -5.18
N THR A 41 7.40 -13.51 -5.14
CA THR A 41 5.96 -13.59 -4.78
C THR A 41 5.65 -12.88 -3.46
N GLY A 42 6.43 -13.13 -2.41
CA GLY A 42 6.28 -12.45 -1.12
C GLY A 42 4.89 -12.66 -0.51
N LEU A 43 4.10 -11.57 -0.45
CA LEU A 43 2.74 -11.56 0.07
C LEU A 43 1.66 -11.57 -1.03
N SER A 44 2.02 -11.45 -2.31
CA SER A 44 1.04 -11.28 -3.39
C SER A 44 0.11 -12.49 -3.59
N ASP A 45 0.51 -13.68 -3.14
CA ASP A 45 -0.27 -14.92 -3.12
C ASP A 45 -1.02 -15.16 -1.79
N LYS A 46 -0.91 -14.25 -0.82
CA LYS A 46 -1.43 -14.41 0.55
C LYS A 46 -2.33 -13.25 0.97
N CYS A 47 -1.80 -12.03 0.96
CA CYS A 47 -2.48 -10.85 1.48
C CYS A 47 -2.29 -9.66 0.53
N VAL A 48 -3.40 -9.16 -0.02
CA VAL A 48 -3.42 -7.99 -0.91
C VAL A 48 -4.56 -7.04 -0.51
N LEU A 49 -4.40 -5.74 -0.76
CA LEU A 49 -5.31 -4.70 -0.31
C LEU A 49 -5.48 -3.62 -1.37
N SER A 50 -6.73 -3.23 -1.62
CA SER A 50 -7.12 -2.04 -2.39
C SER A 50 -8.24 -1.32 -1.65
N TYR A 51 -8.24 0.01 -1.61
CA TYR A 51 -9.39 0.79 -1.11
C TYR A 51 -10.43 1.08 -2.20
N GLY A 52 -10.06 0.90 -3.46
CA GLY A 52 -10.84 1.33 -4.61
C GLY A 52 -10.67 2.81 -4.92
N ALA A 53 -11.01 3.19 -6.16
CA ALA A 53 -10.77 4.53 -6.68
C ALA A 53 -11.70 4.86 -7.87
N PHE A 54 -11.60 6.12 -8.34
CA PHE A 54 -12.34 6.67 -9.48
C PHE A 54 -13.87 6.55 -9.32
N PRO A 55 -14.48 7.29 -8.39
CA PRO A 55 -15.93 7.32 -8.26
C PRO A 55 -16.58 7.95 -9.50
N ASP A 56 -17.45 7.21 -10.16
CA ASP A 56 -18.23 7.67 -11.32
C ASP A 56 -19.46 8.49 -10.88
N ILE A 57 -20.01 8.17 -9.70
CA ILE A 57 -21.08 8.94 -9.07
C ILE A 57 -20.43 9.95 -8.11
N ALA A 58 -20.61 11.24 -8.40
CA ALA A 58 -20.00 12.32 -7.63
C ALA A 58 -20.36 12.24 -6.13
N ASN A 59 -19.32 12.21 -5.28
CA ASN A 59 -19.41 12.11 -3.81
C ASN A 59 -19.92 10.76 -3.25
N ASP A 60 -20.12 9.76 -4.11
CA ASP A 60 -20.40 8.39 -3.67
C ASP A 60 -19.11 7.57 -3.77
N PHE A 61 -18.62 7.09 -2.62
CA PHE A 61 -17.44 6.24 -2.49
C PHE A 61 -17.81 4.77 -2.20
N GLY A 62 -19.06 4.40 -2.43
CA GLY A 62 -19.52 3.02 -2.32
C GLY A 62 -19.08 2.16 -3.51
N GLU A 63 -19.21 0.85 -3.34
CA GLU A 63 -18.80 -0.18 -4.31
C GLU A 63 -19.40 0.03 -5.72
N LYS A 64 -20.62 0.54 -5.82
CA LYS A 64 -21.30 0.76 -7.11
C LYS A 64 -20.74 1.94 -7.91
N SER A 65 -20.05 2.86 -7.25
CA SER A 65 -19.52 4.08 -7.85
C SER A 65 -18.06 3.93 -8.29
N LEU A 66 -17.27 3.15 -7.55
CA LEU A 66 -15.83 3.03 -7.78
C LEU A 66 -15.52 2.17 -9.02
N LEU A 67 -14.95 2.78 -10.05
CA LEU A 67 -14.52 2.08 -11.27
C LEU A 67 -13.30 1.17 -11.04
N MET A 68 -12.48 1.49 -10.04
CA MET A 68 -11.42 0.61 -9.55
C MET A 68 -11.90 -0.08 -8.26
N PRO A 69 -11.94 -1.43 -8.21
CA PRO A 69 -12.45 -2.16 -7.06
C PRO A 69 -11.62 -1.98 -5.78
N GLY A 70 -12.31 -1.97 -4.64
CA GLY A 70 -11.73 -2.07 -3.31
C GLY A 70 -11.93 -3.47 -2.71
N GLY A 71 -11.17 -3.79 -1.67
CA GLY A 71 -11.24 -5.04 -0.92
C GLY A 71 -9.89 -5.50 -0.36
N ALA A 72 -9.95 -6.44 0.56
CA ALA A 72 -8.79 -7.10 1.14
C ALA A 72 -8.90 -8.62 0.96
N VAL A 73 -7.80 -9.27 0.61
CA VAL A 73 -7.66 -10.74 0.66
C VAL A 73 -6.64 -11.05 1.73
N ILE A 74 -6.91 -12.08 2.54
CA ILE A 74 -6.01 -12.58 3.57
C ILE A 74 -5.91 -14.11 3.48
N ASN A 75 -4.83 -14.68 4.02
CA ASN A 75 -4.59 -16.13 4.08
C ASN A 75 -4.61 -16.84 2.71
N GLY A 76 -4.45 -16.12 1.60
CA GLY A 76 -4.49 -16.67 0.24
C GLY A 76 -5.88 -17.08 -0.23
N ASP A 77 -6.95 -16.68 0.46
CA ASP A 77 -8.33 -17.02 0.07
C ASP A 77 -8.90 -15.99 -0.90
N PHE A 78 -8.54 -16.11 -2.17
CA PHE A 78 -9.04 -15.24 -3.24
C PHE A 78 -10.53 -15.46 -3.57
N ASN A 79 -11.18 -16.47 -2.98
CA ASN A 79 -12.63 -16.66 -3.13
C ASN A 79 -13.43 -15.74 -2.19
N ASN A 80 -12.78 -15.17 -1.18
CA ASN A 80 -13.41 -14.32 -0.17
C ASN A 80 -12.72 -12.96 -0.11
N VAL A 81 -13.19 -12.02 -0.92
CA VAL A 81 -12.74 -10.63 -0.87
C VAL A 81 -13.49 -9.91 0.26
N LEU A 82 -12.75 -9.49 1.28
CA LEU A 82 -13.29 -8.81 2.45
C LEU A 82 -13.52 -7.32 2.15
N PRO A 83 -14.64 -6.72 2.60
CA PRO A 83 -14.83 -5.28 2.54
C PRO A 83 -13.84 -4.57 3.49
N VAL A 84 -13.45 -3.35 3.14
CA VAL A 84 -12.55 -2.51 3.94
C VAL A 84 -13.31 -1.31 4.46
N ASP A 85 -13.21 -1.05 5.76
CA ASP A 85 -13.72 0.14 6.43
C ASP A 85 -12.55 0.92 7.05
N LEU A 86 -12.36 2.15 6.57
CA LEU A 86 -11.28 3.04 7.01
C LEU A 86 -11.58 3.76 8.34
N VAL A 87 -12.77 3.56 8.90
CA VAL A 87 -13.18 4.14 10.19
C VAL A 87 -13.08 3.10 11.31
N ASP A 88 -13.14 1.81 10.99
CA ASP A 88 -13.04 0.73 11.96
C ASP A 88 -11.63 0.68 12.57
N PRO A 89 -11.47 0.96 13.88
CA PRO A 89 -10.16 0.97 14.53
C PRO A 89 -9.50 -0.42 14.59
N GLN A 90 -10.24 -1.51 14.32
CA GLN A 90 -9.69 -2.86 14.28
C GLN A 90 -9.07 -3.24 12.92
N GLN A 91 -9.24 -2.41 11.88
CA GLN A 91 -8.72 -2.71 10.54
C GLN A 91 -7.35 -2.08 10.32
N VAL A 92 -7.29 -0.86 9.81
CA VAL A 92 -6.00 -0.22 9.46
C VAL A 92 -5.30 0.24 10.72
N GLN A 93 -4.13 -0.33 11.01
CA GLN A 93 -3.32 0.04 12.17
C GLN A 93 -1.85 0.18 11.79
N GLU A 94 -1.17 1.14 12.43
CA GLU A 94 0.26 1.38 12.28
C GLU A 94 1.01 0.99 13.55
N PHE A 95 2.14 0.30 13.39
CA PHE A 95 3.05 -0.12 14.46
C PHE A 95 4.39 0.62 14.32
N VAL A 96 5.03 0.91 15.46
CA VAL A 96 6.28 1.70 15.48
C VAL A 96 7.43 1.05 16.26
N ASP A 97 7.27 -0.19 16.74
CA ASP A 97 8.31 -0.94 17.49
C ASP A 97 9.59 -1.19 16.70
N HIS A 98 9.50 -1.18 15.37
CA HIS A 98 10.62 -1.27 14.43
C HIS A 98 10.79 0.00 13.56
N ALA A 99 10.20 1.12 13.95
CA ALA A 99 10.33 2.41 13.29
C ALA A 99 10.95 3.48 14.22
N TRP A 100 11.30 4.64 13.67
CA TRP A 100 11.89 5.75 14.44
C TRP A 100 10.84 6.72 14.99
N TYR A 101 9.82 6.18 15.66
CA TYR A 101 8.74 6.95 16.27
C TYR A 101 8.46 6.50 17.71
N ARG A 102 7.83 7.38 18.48
CA ARG A 102 7.45 7.11 19.87
C ARG A 102 5.94 6.95 19.99
N TYR A 103 5.51 5.76 20.40
CA TYR A 103 4.18 5.53 20.95
C TYR A 103 4.25 5.36 22.48
N PRO A 104 3.15 5.62 23.21
CA PRO A 104 3.05 5.28 24.63
C PRO A 104 3.27 3.79 24.92
N ASN A 105 2.76 2.93 24.04
CA ASN A 105 3.05 1.50 23.98
C ASN A 105 3.34 1.16 22.51
N ASP A 106 4.55 0.68 22.21
CA ASP A 106 4.99 0.39 20.83
C ASP A 106 4.59 -1.02 20.37
N GLN A 107 4.13 -1.90 21.27
CA GLN A 107 3.70 -3.28 20.97
C GLN A 107 2.26 -3.38 20.44
N VAL A 108 1.55 -2.25 20.33
CA VAL A 108 0.16 -2.20 19.87
C VAL A 108 0.04 -1.24 18.68
N GLY A 109 -0.76 -1.64 17.71
CA GLY A 109 -1.07 -0.82 16.55
C GLY A 109 -2.02 0.30 16.92
N ARG A 110 -1.94 1.42 16.19
CA ARG A 110 -2.89 2.52 16.32
C ARG A 110 -3.59 2.77 15.00
N HIS A 111 -4.90 2.95 15.07
CA HIS A 111 -5.68 3.45 13.95
C HIS A 111 -5.27 4.91 13.63
N PRO A 112 -5.26 5.35 12.36
CA PRO A 112 -4.83 6.72 12.01
C PRO A 112 -5.52 7.85 12.75
N PHE A 113 -6.80 7.70 13.12
CA PHE A 113 -7.50 8.70 13.96
C PHE A 113 -6.87 8.88 15.36
N ASP A 114 -6.22 7.85 15.89
CA ASP A 114 -5.46 7.86 17.14
C ASP A 114 -3.94 7.89 16.92
N GLY A 115 -3.51 8.17 15.69
CA GLY A 115 -2.12 8.14 15.24
C GLY A 115 -1.25 9.17 15.95
N ILE A 116 0.04 8.83 16.12
CA ILE A 116 1.04 9.71 16.71
C ILE A 116 2.24 9.79 15.77
N THR A 117 2.74 10.99 15.50
CA THR A 117 3.96 11.19 14.70
C THR A 117 4.99 11.96 15.53
N ASP A 118 5.62 11.26 16.47
CA ASP A 118 6.69 11.80 17.33
C ASP A 118 8.03 11.10 17.00
N PRO A 119 8.91 11.72 16.19
CA PRO A 119 10.14 11.10 15.72
C PRO A 119 11.19 10.96 16.82
N VAL A 120 11.98 9.88 16.79
CA VAL A 120 13.08 9.65 17.75
C VAL A 120 14.39 9.32 17.04
N VAL A 121 15.44 10.08 17.33
CA VAL A 121 16.77 9.99 16.70
C VAL A 121 17.51 8.67 17.03
N GLN A 122 17.11 7.96 18.09
CA GLN A 122 17.64 6.63 18.45
C GLN A 122 16.54 5.71 19.01
N PRO A 123 16.18 4.61 18.32
CA PRO A 123 15.20 3.65 18.84
C PRO A 123 15.73 2.93 20.07
N ARG A 124 14.89 2.73 21.09
CA ARG A 124 15.28 2.18 22.41
C ARG A 124 15.96 0.81 22.36
N ARG A 125 15.78 0.01 21.30
CA ARG A 125 16.50 -1.28 21.15
C ARG A 125 18.02 -1.11 21.08
N CYS A 126 18.55 0.04 20.66
CA CYS A 126 19.99 0.29 20.63
C CYS A 126 20.58 0.55 22.04
N GLN A 127 19.77 0.94 23.04
CA GLN A 127 20.26 1.26 24.38
C GLN A 127 20.26 0.05 25.35
N ARG A 128 19.56 -1.05 25.03
CA ARG A 128 19.40 -2.19 25.95
C ARG A 128 20.59 -3.14 26.07
N GLN A 129 21.67 -2.98 25.29
CA GLN A 129 22.89 -3.79 25.44
C GLN A 129 24.05 -3.09 26.18
N ARG A 130 23.96 -1.80 26.52
CA ARG A 130 25.08 -1.06 27.16
C ARG A 130 24.96 -0.82 28.66
N TYR A 131 23.84 -1.15 29.31
CA TYR A 131 23.61 -0.81 30.72
C TYR A 131 23.16 -2.01 31.57
N GLN A 132 23.81 -3.17 31.43
CA GLN A 132 23.65 -4.29 32.37
C GLN A 132 24.97 -4.92 32.86
N HIS A 133 26.13 -4.31 32.59
CA HIS A 133 27.44 -4.84 33.03
C HIS A 133 28.24 -3.89 33.94
N SER A 134 27.60 -2.92 34.58
CA SER A 134 28.27 -1.99 35.49
C SER A 134 27.41 -1.67 36.71
N ALA A 135 27.06 -2.72 37.47
CA ALA A 135 26.65 -2.61 38.88
C ALA A 135 26.56 -4.00 39.53
N VAL A 136 27.71 -4.68 39.72
CA VAL A 136 27.93 -5.58 40.86
C VAL A 136 29.41 -5.46 41.22
N GLU A 137 29.67 -5.28 42.51
CA GLU A 137 30.98 -5.32 43.17
C GLU A 137 31.82 -6.55 42.82
#